data_AF-A0A4Y9ZZE2-F1
#
_entry.id   AF-A0A4Y9ZZE2-F1
#
_cell.length_a   1.000
_cell.length_b   1.000
_cell.length_c   1.000
_cell.angle_alpha   90.00
_cell.angle_beta   90.00
_cell.angle_gamma   90.00
#
_symmetry.space_group_name_H-M   'P 1'
#
loop_
_entity.id
_entity.type
_entity.pdbx_description
1 polymer ?
#
loop_
_entity_poly.entity_id
_entity_poly.type
_entity_poly.pdbx_seq_one_letter_code
_entity_poly.pdbx_strand_id
1 'polypeptide(L)'
;MHLSARHDRSASFQAIEYDNRFFVNPGSATGAWTGTFNGDPTPSFALMDIQGPVVVTYVYQLIEGEVRVEKIEYRKDADAFTNKDPSGPRSAALPQSISTGGGSQQGVW
;
A
#
# COMPACT_ATOMS: atom_id res chain seq x y z
N MET A 1 3.66 3.20 -26.85
CA MET A 1 2.26 3.25 -26.36
C MET A 1 2.22 4.27 -25.24
N HIS A 2 1.48 5.35 -25.43
CA HIS A 2 1.42 6.48 -24.49
C HIS A 2 0.42 6.11 -23.40
N LEU A 3 0.88 5.82 -22.18
CA LEU A 3 0.00 5.78 -21.01
C LEU A 3 -0.43 7.23 -20.72
N SER A 4 -1.51 7.64 -21.39
CA SER A 4 -2.24 8.83 -20.98
C SER A 4 -2.91 8.48 -19.66
N ALA A 5 -2.29 8.87 -18.55
CA ALA A 5 -2.94 8.98 -17.26
C ALA A 5 -4.00 10.08 -17.36
N ARG A 6 -5.10 9.80 -18.07
CA ARG A 6 -6.32 10.55 -17.87
C ARG A 6 -6.70 10.28 -16.42
N HIS A 7 -6.78 11.34 -15.63
CA HIS A 7 -7.46 11.30 -14.34
C HIS A 7 -8.93 10.98 -14.61
N ASP A 8 -9.23 9.73 -14.91
CA ASP A 8 -10.55 9.18 -14.73
C ASP A 8 -10.76 9.14 -13.21
N ARG A 9 -11.40 10.18 -12.66
CA ARG A 9 -12.10 10.02 -11.38
C ARG A 9 -13.31 9.14 -11.66
N SER A 10 -13.03 7.87 -11.88
CA SER A 10 -14.03 6.83 -12.07
C SER A 10 -14.75 6.72 -10.74
N ALA A 11 -15.98 7.22 -10.67
CA ALA A 11 -16.81 7.11 -9.48
C ALA A 11 -17.33 5.67 -9.26
N SER A 12 -17.03 4.76 -10.20
CA SER A 12 -17.31 3.34 -10.07
C SER A 12 -16.16 2.61 -9.39
N PHE A 13 -16.52 1.61 -8.60
CA PHE A 13 -15.58 0.66 -8.03
C PHE A 13 -14.75 -0.05 -9.12
N GLN A 14 -13.46 -0.26 -8.86
CA GLN A 14 -12.58 -1.13 -9.65
C GLN A 14 -11.59 -1.85 -8.71
N ALA A 15 -11.36 -3.13 -8.96
CA ALA A 15 -10.24 -3.86 -8.36
C ALA A 15 -9.53 -4.67 -9.44
N ILE A 16 -8.24 -4.43 -9.60
CA ILE A 16 -7.44 -5.09 -10.64
C ILE A 16 -6.10 -5.53 -10.06
N GLU A 17 -5.61 -6.65 -10.58
CA GLU A 17 -4.26 -7.11 -10.36
C GLU A 17 -3.41 -6.80 -11.59
N TYR A 18 -2.26 -6.17 -11.39
CA TYR A 18 -1.29 -5.90 -12.45
C TYR A 18 0.11 -5.86 -11.87
N ASP A 19 1.08 -6.53 -12.51
CA ASP A 19 2.49 -6.55 -12.09
C ASP A 19 2.67 -6.95 -10.61
N ASN A 20 1.96 -8.00 -10.18
CA ASN A 20 1.95 -8.49 -8.80
C ASN A 20 1.62 -7.40 -7.76
N ARG A 21 0.76 -6.45 -8.15
CA ARG A 21 0.21 -5.40 -7.30
C ARG A 21 -1.29 -5.39 -7.44
N PHE A 22 -1.95 -5.16 -6.32
CA PHE A 22 -3.40 -5.05 -6.26
C PHE A 22 -3.80 -3.58 -6.18
N PHE A 23 -4.53 -3.11 -7.18
CA PHE A 23 -5.03 -1.74 -7.27
C PHE A 23 -6.52 -1.73 -6.98
N VAL A 24 -6.94 -0.85 -6.07
CA VAL A 24 -8.34 -0.70 -5.68
C VAL A 24 -8.76 0.75 -5.84
N ASN A 25 -9.83 0.97 -6.60
CA ASN A 25 -10.62 2.18 -6.57
C ASN A 25 -11.94 1.86 -5.85
N PRO A 26 -12.20 2.41 -4.65
CA PRO A 26 -13.41 2.12 -3.89
C PRO A 26 -14.68 2.73 -4.50
N GLY A 27 -14.56 3.55 -5.55
CA GLY A 27 -15.66 4.32 -6.11
C GLY A 27 -16.00 5.55 -5.26
N SER A 28 -17.22 6.07 -5.43
CA SER A 28 -17.74 7.20 -4.65
C SER A 28 -18.71 6.72 -3.58
N ALA A 29 -18.40 6.97 -2.31
CA ALA A 29 -19.29 6.61 -1.19
C ALA A 29 -20.67 7.29 -1.26
N THR A 30 -20.75 8.45 -1.93
CA THR A 30 -21.98 9.23 -2.05
C THR A 30 -22.62 9.15 -3.44
N GLY A 31 -21.99 8.49 -4.41
CA GLY A 31 -22.44 8.54 -5.81
C GLY A 31 -22.38 9.96 -6.40
N ALA A 32 -21.38 10.77 -6.02
CA ALA A 32 -21.26 12.12 -6.56
C ALA A 32 -20.93 12.09 -8.06
N TRP A 33 -21.68 12.88 -8.85
CA TRP A 33 -21.44 13.06 -10.28
C TRP A 33 -20.00 13.60 -10.52
N THR A 34 -19.18 12.93 -11.36
CA THR A 34 -17.79 13.33 -11.63
C THR A 34 -17.56 14.09 -12.94
N GLY A 35 -18.60 14.33 -13.73
CA GLY A 35 -18.57 15.21 -14.90
C GLY A 35 -18.26 14.50 -16.20
N THR A 36 -17.91 13.21 -16.12
CA THR A 36 -17.30 12.45 -17.22
C THR A 36 -18.15 11.25 -17.66
N PHE A 37 -19.20 10.90 -16.91
CA PHE A 37 -20.07 9.75 -17.18
C PHE A 37 -21.54 10.19 -17.29
N ASN A 38 -22.27 9.65 -18.26
CA ASN A 38 -23.68 9.98 -18.54
C ASN A 38 -24.68 9.10 -17.75
N GLY A 39 -24.25 8.47 -16.66
CA GLY A 39 -25.08 7.62 -15.81
C GLY A 39 -24.89 7.94 -14.33
N ASP A 40 -25.92 7.67 -13.53
CA ASP A 40 -25.85 7.86 -12.08
C ASP A 40 -24.84 6.87 -11.48
N PRO A 41 -23.78 7.33 -10.81
CA PRO A 41 -22.77 6.43 -10.26
C PRO A 41 -23.33 5.69 -9.05
N THR A 42 -23.20 4.36 -9.03
CA THR A 42 -23.57 3.51 -7.89
C THR A 42 -22.73 3.89 -6.65
N PRO A 43 -23.35 4.32 -5.54
CA PRO A 43 -22.63 4.59 -4.31
C PRO A 43 -21.88 3.36 -3.83
N SER A 44 -20.59 3.50 -3.55
CA SER A 44 -19.72 2.39 -3.19
C SER A 44 -18.57 2.77 -2.25
N PHE A 45 -18.16 1.84 -1.40
CA PHE A 45 -16.95 1.93 -0.57
C PHE A 45 -16.37 0.54 -0.32
N ALA A 46 -15.09 0.47 0.05
CA ALA A 46 -14.41 -0.78 0.33
C ALA A 46 -13.88 -0.81 1.77
N LEU A 47 -14.00 -1.97 2.43
CA LEU A 47 -13.31 -2.32 3.67
C LEU A 47 -12.23 -3.34 3.36
N MET A 48 -11.00 -3.09 3.79
CA MET A 48 -9.87 -3.98 3.55
C MET A 48 -9.37 -4.58 4.87
N ASP A 49 -9.26 -5.91 4.90
CA ASP A 49 -8.58 -6.67 5.95
C ASP A 49 -7.25 -7.20 5.39
N ILE A 50 -6.15 -6.83 6.03
CA ILE A 50 -4.80 -7.13 5.56
C ILE A 50 -4.12 -8.02 6.60
N GLN A 51 -3.80 -9.25 6.20
CA GLN A 51 -3.17 -10.25 7.05
C GLN A 51 -1.97 -10.87 6.33
N GLY A 52 -0.77 -10.39 6.67
CA GLY A 52 0.47 -10.84 6.02
C GLY A 52 0.42 -10.60 4.50
N PRO A 53 0.59 -11.63 3.65
CA PRO A 53 0.53 -11.48 2.21
C PRO A 53 -0.91 -11.44 1.66
N VAL A 54 -1.94 -11.63 2.48
CA VAL A 54 -3.33 -11.72 2.05
C VAL A 54 -4.05 -10.40 2.30
N VAL A 55 -4.82 -9.97 1.31
CA VAL A 55 -5.72 -8.82 1.38
C VAL A 55 -7.13 -9.30 1.04
N VAL A 56 -8.05 -9.15 1.98
CA VAL A 56 -9.47 -9.39 1.76
C VAL A 56 -10.16 -8.03 1.62
N THR A 57 -10.81 -7.79 0.49
CA THR A 57 -11.53 -6.54 0.21
C THR A 57 -13.03 -6.82 0.15
N TYR A 58 -13.79 -6.19 1.04
CA TYR A 58 -15.26 -6.19 1.03
C TYR A 58 -15.74 -4.91 0.38
N VAL A 59 -16.45 -5.03 -0.74
CA VAL A 59 -16.96 -3.90 -1.52
C VAL A 59 -18.45 -3.80 -1.26
N TYR A 60 -18.87 -2.67 -0.72
CA TYR A 60 -20.27 -2.35 -0.45
C TYR A 60 -20.79 -1.46 -1.58
N GLN A 61 -21.93 -1.82 -2.16
CA GLN A 61 -22.57 -1.06 -3.21
C GLN A 61 -24.05 -0.87 -2.88
N LEU A 62 -24.60 0.32 -3.14
CA LEU A 62 -26.03 0.60 -3.03
C LEU A 62 -26.69 0.43 -4.41
N ILE A 63 -27.37 -0.68 -4.64
CA ILE A 63 -28.01 -1.02 -5.91
C ILE A 63 -29.52 -1.15 -5.67
N GLU A 64 -30.32 -0.34 -6.37
CA GLU A 64 -31.79 -0.36 -6.26
C GLU A 64 -32.30 -0.17 -4.81
N GLY A 65 -31.56 0.58 -3.99
CA GLY A 65 -31.90 0.82 -2.58
C GLY A 65 -31.43 -0.28 -1.61
N GLU A 66 -30.80 -1.34 -2.12
CA GLU A 66 -30.26 -2.44 -1.32
C GLU A 66 -28.73 -2.42 -1.26
N VAL A 67 -28.19 -2.80 -0.11
CA VAL A 67 -26.74 -2.96 0.06
C VAL A 67 -26.33 -4.35 -0.44
N ARG A 68 -25.52 -4.39 -1.49
CA ARG A 68 -24.85 -5.59 -1.96
C ARG A 68 -23.39 -5.58 -1.53
N VAL A 69 -22.87 -6.76 -1.19
CA VAL A 69 -21.48 -6.93 -0.74
C VAL A 69 -20.77 -7.95 -1.62
N GLU A 70 -19.63 -7.55 -2.16
CA GLU A 70 -18.71 -8.43 -2.89
C GLU A 70 -17.44 -8.65 -2.08
N LYS A 71 -16.92 -9.88 -2.06
CA LYS A 71 -15.67 -10.22 -1.38
C LYS A 71 -14.62 -10.60 -2.42
N ILE A 72 -13.47 -9.92 -2.36
CA ILE A 72 -12.30 -10.19 -3.20
C ILE A 72 -11.15 -10.60 -2.29
N GLU A 73 -10.44 -11.66 -2.65
CA GLU A 73 -9.21 -12.07 -1.98
C GLU A 73 -8.03 -11.94 -2.93
N TYR A 74 -7.02 -11.18 -2.52
CA TYR A 74 -5.73 -11.07 -3.20
C TYR A 74 -4.62 -11.62 -2.32
N ARG A 75 -3.66 -12.30 -2.93
CA ARG A 75 -2.48 -12.83 -2.25
C ARG A 75 -1.24 -12.33 -2.96
N LYS A 76 -0.42 -11.56 -2.26
CA LYS A 76 0.87 -11.12 -2.76
C LYS A 76 1.89 -12.25 -2.68
N ASP A 77 2.57 -12.54 -3.79
CA ASP A 77 3.63 -13.55 -3.76
C ASP A 77 4.76 -13.14 -2.82
N ALA A 78 5.16 -14.07 -1.95
CA ALA A 78 6.21 -13.85 -0.95
C ALA A 78 7.59 -13.61 -1.59
N ASP A 79 7.84 -14.20 -2.77
CA ASP A 79 9.12 -14.09 -3.49
C ASP A 79 9.39 -12.69 -4.07
N ALA A 80 8.36 -11.84 -4.13
CA ALA A 80 8.52 -10.43 -4.50
C ALA A 80 9.10 -9.58 -3.36
N PHE A 81 9.06 -10.06 -2.11
CA PHE A 81 9.69 -9.38 -0.96
C PHE A 81 11.14 -9.80 -0.74
N THR A 82 11.56 -10.97 -1.23
CA THR A 82 12.91 -11.52 -1.00
C THR A 82 13.95 -11.03 -2.00
N ASN A 83 13.55 -10.41 -3.11
CA ASN A 83 14.45 -10.01 -4.20
C ASN A 83 14.83 -8.52 -4.24
N LYS A 84 14.63 -7.77 -3.15
CA LYS A 84 15.17 -6.40 -3.03
C LYS A 84 16.60 -6.45 -2.46
N ASP A 85 17.54 -6.89 -3.31
CA ASP A 85 19.00 -6.72 -3.25
C ASP A 85 19.80 -7.34 -2.06
N PRO A 86 20.67 -8.36 -2.28
CA PRO A 86 21.66 -8.80 -1.30
C PRO A 86 22.86 -7.85 -1.11
N SER A 87 22.87 -6.68 -1.76
CA SER A 87 23.98 -5.71 -1.78
C SER A 87 23.59 -4.26 -1.50
N GLY A 88 22.69 -4.01 -0.53
CA GLY A 88 22.56 -2.68 0.10
C GLY A 88 23.68 -2.41 1.12
N PRO A 89 24.18 -1.17 1.26
CA PRO A 89 25.40 -0.87 2.02
C PRO A 89 25.23 -1.28 3.47
N ARG A 90 26.14 -2.14 3.95
CA ARG A 90 26.27 -2.44 5.38
C ARG A 90 26.31 -1.11 6.11
N SER A 91 25.35 -0.85 6.99
CA SER A 91 25.49 0.19 8.02
C SER A 91 26.70 -0.18 8.85
N ALA A 92 27.89 0.25 8.41
CA ALA A 92 29.06 0.33 9.23
C ALA A 92 28.80 1.46 10.21
N ALA A 93 28.01 1.16 11.25
CA ALA A 93 28.15 1.87 12.50
C ALA A 93 29.61 1.70 12.90
N LEU A 94 30.42 2.74 12.68
CA LEU A 94 31.80 2.79 13.16
C LEU A 94 31.78 2.39 14.64
N PRO A 95 32.66 1.48 15.10
CA PRO A 95 32.84 1.31 16.53
C PRO A 95 33.41 2.62 17.07
N GLN A 96 32.61 3.37 17.82
CA GLN A 96 33.12 4.49 18.58
C GLN A 96 34.08 3.94 19.63
N SER A 97 35.37 4.22 19.46
CA SER A 97 36.39 3.96 20.46
C SER A 97 36.05 4.78 21.70
N ILE A 98 35.54 4.12 22.73
CA ILE A 98 35.41 4.68 24.07
C ILE A 98 36.83 4.92 24.58
N SER A 99 37.19 6.18 24.81
CA SER A 99 38.39 6.56 25.55
C SER A 99 38.25 6.07 26.99
N THR A 100 38.77 4.88 27.29
CA THR A 100 39.01 4.46 28.67
C THR A 100 40.16 5.27 29.23
N GLY A 101 39.82 6.21 30.11
CA GLY A 101 40.78 6.86 31.00
C GLY A 101 41.51 5.80 31.82
N GLY A 102 42.81 5.64 31.54
CA GLY A 102 43.74 4.86 32.33
C GLY A 102 44.82 5.79 32.84
N GLY A 103 44.59 6.39 33.99
CA GLY A 103 45.65 7.02 34.75
C GLY A 103 46.55 5.95 35.36
N SER A 104 47.87 6.13 35.22
CA SER A 104 48.84 5.74 36.25
C SER A 104 50.25 6.22 35.92
N GLN A 105 50.85 6.92 36.91
CA GLN A 105 52.29 6.98 37.26
C GLN A 105 53.20 7.88 36.39
N GLN A 106 54.15 8.68 36.89
CA GLN A 106 54.84 8.97 38.17
C GLN A 106 55.32 10.45 38.05
N GLY A 107 55.38 11.32 39.06
CA GLY A 107 56.26 11.31 40.24
C GLY A 107 57.48 12.23 40.02
N VAL A 108 57.95 12.88 41.11
CA VAL A 108 59.33 13.40 41.38
C VAL A 108 59.37 14.89 41.82
N TRP A 109 59.61 15.06 43.14
CA TRP A 109 60.00 16.20 44.01
C TRP A 109 59.23 17.52 43.98
#